data_AF-A0A919JLE6-F1
#
_entry.id   AF-A0A919JLE6-F1
#
_cell.length_a   1.000
_cell.length_b   1.000
_cell.length_c   1.000
_cell.angle_alpha   90.00
_cell.angle_beta   90.00
_cell.angle_gamma   90.00
#
_symmetry.space_group_name_H-M   'P 1'
#
loop_
_entity.id
_entity.type
_entity.pdbx_description
1 polymer ?
#
loop_
_entity_poly.entity_id
_entity_poly.type
_entity_poly.pdbx_seq_one_letter_code
_entity_poly.pdbx_strand_id
1 'polypeptide(L)'
;MERRPAGPRGLVSRALIAAAVFAGAVVPGWTLGDLAEHWTGWGLLDWLVTCGWCGLAVFVLGPYGSYRRRDVLLGLLPLYGWYVASVLSWRVALLPLRDWEPRPDELWRARWLTGDRIGYWRADPLPVDAAPGPAARPRSGSARAAGRRTR
;
A
#
# COMPACT_ATOMS: atom_id res chain seq x y z
N MET A 1 -9.48 -0.03 26.33
CA MET A 1 -8.30 -0.80 25.88
C MET A 1 -7.29 0.16 25.27
N GLU A 2 -6.25 0.54 26.02
CA GLU A 2 -5.14 1.33 25.48
C GLU A 2 -4.41 0.53 24.40
N ARG A 3 -4.49 0.98 23.15
CA ARG A 3 -3.67 0.44 22.07
C ARG A 3 -2.22 0.84 22.36
N ARG A 4 -1.41 -0.10 22.87
CA ARG A 4 0.04 0.06 22.94
C ARG A 4 0.55 0.59 21.59
N PRO A 5 1.37 1.67 21.56
CA PRO A 5 1.87 2.21 20.31
C PRO A 5 2.75 1.15 19.64
N ALA A 6 2.26 0.56 18.55
CA ALA A 6 2.95 -0.48 17.80
C ALA A 6 4.40 -0.04 17.51
N GLY A 7 5.37 -0.85 17.95
CA GLY A 7 6.78 -0.66 17.60
C GLY A 7 7.04 -1.01 16.14
N PRO A 8 8.16 -0.53 15.55
CA PRO A 8 8.58 -0.97 14.23
C PRO A 8 8.80 -2.49 14.23
N ARG A 9 8.19 -3.19 13.26
CA ARG A 9 8.37 -4.64 13.10
C ARG A 9 9.83 -4.94 12.72
N GLY A 10 10.41 -5.98 13.32
CA GLY A 10 11.75 -6.44 12.97
C GLY A 10 11.86 -6.88 11.51
N LEU A 11 13.06 -6.81 10.94
CA LEU A 11 13.31 -7.04 9.51
C LEU A 11 12.83 -8.42 9.03
N VAL A 12 13.01 -9.46 9.86
CA VAL A 12 12.54 -10.83 9.55
C VAL A 12 11.01 -10.90 9.50
N SER A 13 10.32 -10.32 10.48
CA SER A 13 8.85 -10.28 10.49
C SER A 13 8.31 -9.51 9.27
N ARG A 14 8.97 -8.41 8.90
CA ARG A 14 8.63 -7.65 7.68
C ARG A 14 8.82 -8.47 6.42
N ALA A 15 9.95 -9.17 6.29
CA ALA A 15 10.22 -10.02 5.14
C ALA A 15 9.21 -11.17 5.03
N LEU A 16 8.87 -11.83 6.14
CA LEU A 16 7.87 -12.90 6.16
C LEU A 16 6.48 -12.41 5.76
N ILE A 17 6.04 -11.26 6.30
CA ILE A 17 4.75 -10.68 5.93
C ILE A 17 4.75 -10.27 4.45
N ALA A 18 5.81 -9.61 3.98
CA ALA A 18 5.92 -9.21 2.57
C ALA A 18 5.90 -10.42 1.65
N ALA A 19 6.64 -11.48 1.98
CA ALA A 19 6.65 -12.72 1.21
C ALA A 19 5.26 -13.38 1.19
N ALA A 20 4.57 -13.46 2.33
CA ALA A 20 3.23 -14.03 2.40
C ALA A 20 2.21 -13.23 1.59
N VAL A 21 2.24 -11.90 1.66
CA VAL A 21 1.35 -11.02 0.87
C VAL A 21 1.65 -11.15 -0.61
N PHE A 22 2.94 -11.19 -0.99
CA PHE A 22 3.34 -11.37 -2.38
C PHE A 22 2.91 -12.74 -2.94
N ALA A 23 3.14 -13.81 -2.18
CA ALA A 23 2.70 -15.16 -2.55
C ALA A 23 1.19 -15.20 -2.77
N GLY A 24 0.39 -14.62 -1.86
CA GLY A 24 -1.07 -14.53 -2.04
C GLY A 24 -1.49 -13.67 -3.25
N ALA A 25 -0.69 -12.67 -3.62
CA ALA A 25 -0.96 -11.81 -4.77
C ALA A 25 -0.58 -12.46 -6.12
N VAL A 26 0.30 -13.46 -6.14
CA VAL A 26 0.86 -14.02 -7.39
C VAL A 26 0.51 -15.49 -7.60
N VAL A 27 0.71 -16.34 -6.59
CA VAL A 27 0.56 -17.80 -6.70
C VAL A 27 -0.85 -18.21 -7.15
N PRO A 28 -1.95 -17.62 -6.62
CA PRO A 28 -3.27 -18.01 -7.08
C PRO A 28 -3.50 -17.69 -8.56
N GLY A 29 -2.91 -16.60 -9.07
CA GLY A 29 -2.97 -16.24 -10.48
C GLY A 29 -2.39 -17.34 -11.37
N TRP A 30 -1.20 -17.86 -11.05
CA TRP A 30 -0.59 -18.98 -11.76
C TRP A 30 -1.43 -20.25 -11.66
N THR A 31 -1.87 -20.62 -10.45
CA THR A 31 -2.64 -21.86 -10.26
C THR A 31 -3.99 -21.85 -10.99
N LEU A 32 -4.65 -20.68 -11.04
CA LEU A 32 -5.93 -20.53 -11.75
C LEU A 32 -5.71 -20.46 -13.26
N GLY A 33 -4.62 -19.84 -13.70
CA GLY A 33 -4.24 -19.76 -15.11
C GLY A 33 -3.88 -21.12 -15.69
N ASP A 34 -3.01 -21.88 -15.00
CA ASP A 34 -2.66 -23.27 -15.36
C ASP A 34 -3.90 -24.16 -15.42
N LEU A 35 -4.82 -24.01 -14.44
CA LEU A 35 -6.06 -24.79 -14.42
C LEU A 35 -6.95 -24.44 -15.61
N ALA A 36 -7.07 -23.15 -15.94
CA ALA A 36 -7.86 -22.68 -17.06
C ALA A 36 -7.28 -23.15 -18.41
N GLU A 37 -5.96 -23.09 -18.58
CA GLU A 37 -5.29 -23.63 -19.76
C GLU A 37 -5.49 -25.14 -19.85
N HIS A 38 -5.32 -25.89 -18.75
CA HIS A 38 -5.49 -27.33 -18.75
C HIS A 38 -6.90 -27.76 -19.16
N TRP A 39 -7.91 -26.99 -18.77
CA TRP A 39 -9.31 -27.26 -19.12
C TRP A 39 -9.69 -26.84 -20.53
N THR A 40 -9.10 -25.76 -21.05
CA THR A 40 -9.51 -25.16 -22.33
C THR A 40 -8.56 -25.46 -23.48
N GLY A 41 -7.34 -25.89 -23.20
CA GLY A 41 -6.25 -26.03 -24.16
C GLY A 41 -5.74 -24.70 -24.72
N TRP A 42 -6.12 -23.57 -24.12
CA TRP A 42 -5.82 -22.23 -24.65
C TRP A 42 -4.84 -21.49 -23.74
N GLY A 43 -3.55 -21.51 -24.07
CA GLY A 43 -2.52 -20.83 -23.27
C GLY A 43 -2.68 -19.31 -23.14
N LEU A 44 -3.53 -18.67 -23.95
CA LEU A 44 -3.86 -17.26 -23.76
C LEU A 44 -4.70 -17.02 -22.49
N LEU A 45 -5.46 -18.03 -22.05
CA LEU A 45 -6.33 -17.95 -20.87
C LEU A 45 -5.51 -17.91 -19.58
N ASP A 46 -4.38 -18.63 -19.52
CA ASP A 46 -3.42 -18.51 -18.41
C ASP A 46 -2.97 -17.06 -18.23
N TRP A 47 -2.48 -16.43 -19.30
CA TRP A 47 -2.04 -15.03 -19.26
C TRP A 47 -3.16 -14.08 -18.87
N LEU A 48 -4.38 -14.26 -19.37
CA LEU A 48 -5.52 -13.39 -19.02
C LEU A 48 -5.90 -13.53 -17.54
N VAL A 49 -5.92 -14.75 -17.02
CA VAL A 49 -6.23 -15.03 -15.60
C VAL A 49 -5.14 -14.48 -14.69
N THR A 50 -3.86 -14.71 -15.04
CA THR A 50 -2.72 -14.17 -14.30
C THR A 50 -2.73 -12.65 -14.27
N CYS A 51 -2.97 -11.99 -15.41
CA CYS A 51 -3.09 -10.53 -15.48
C CYS A 51 -4.29 -10.01 -14.68
N GLY A 52 -5.45 -10.65 -14.79
CA GLY A 52 -6.65 -10.29 -14.04
C GLY A 52 -6.45 -10.40 -12.53
N TRP A 53 -5.79 -11.48 -12.07
CA TRP A 53 -5.46 -11.69 -10.66
C TRP A 53 -4.48 -10.63 -10.14
N CYS A 54 -3.43 -10.31 -10.90
CA CYS A 54 -2.48 -9.25 -10.55
C CYS A 54 -3.16 -7.87 -10.49
N GLY A 55 -4.05 -7.57 -11.44
CA GLY A 55 -4.89 -6.37 -11.42
C GLY A 55 -5.74 -6.29 -10.15
N LEU A 56 -6.39 -7.38 -9.76
CA LEU A 56 -7.18 -7.47 -8.53
C LEU A 56 -6.30 -7.27 -7.27
N ALA A 57 -5.12 -7.88 -7.22
CA ALA A 57 -4.19 -7.70 -6.12
C ALA A 57 -3.79 -6.22 -5.96
N VAL A 58 -3.48 -5.53 -7.07
CA VAL A 58 -3.18 -4.08 -7.06
C VAL A 58 -4.40 -3.25 -6.66
N PHE A 59 -5.61 -3.62 -7.07
CA PHE A 59 -6.85 -2.95 -6.64
C PHE A 59 -7.01 -2.98 -5.11
N VAL A 60 -6.78 -4.15 -4.51
CA VAL A 60 -7.03 -4.41 -3.09
C VAL A 60 -5.89 -3.88 -2.23
N LEU A 61 -4.63 -4.12 -2.63
CA LEU A 61 -3.44 -3.70 -1.88
C LEU A 61 -3.11 -2.22 -2.10
N GLY A 62 -3.52 -1.66 -3.23
CA GLY A 62 -3.20 -0.29 -3.64
C GLY A 62 -3.48 0.75 -2.56
N PRO A 63 -4.69 0.81 -1.97
CA PRO A 63 -5.03 1.76 -0.90
C PRO A 63 -4.09 1.72 0.31
N TYR A 64 -3.51 0.55 0.63
CA TYR A 64 -2.59 0.39 1.75
C TYR A 64 -1.20 0.93 1.46
N GLY A 65 -0.78 0.89 0.20
CA GLY A 65 0.47 1.45 -0.27
C GLY A 65 0.37 2.90 -0.72
N SER A 66 -0.75 3.60 -0.46
CA SER A 66 -1.01 4.93 -1.04
C SER A 66 -0.97 4.90 -2.59
N TYR A 67 -1.51 3.83 -3.19
CA TYR A 67 -1.83 3.66 -4.62
C TYR A 67 -3.34 3.84 -4.87
N ARG A 68 -3.76 4.25 -6.08
CA ARG A 68 -5.17 4.51 -6.40
C ARG A 68 -5.74 3.20 -6.87
N ARG A 69 -7.02 2.97 -6.59
CA ARG A 69 -7.75 1.85 -7.21
C ARG A 69 -7.75 1.92 -8.74
N ARG A 70 -7.55 3.10 -9.32
CA ARG A 70 -7.38 3.29 -10.77
C ARG A 70 -6.05 2.76 -11.31
N ASP A 71 -5.08 2.53 -10.43
CA ASP A 71 -3.77 2.00 -10.80
C ASP A 71 -3.82 0.47 -11.04
N VAL A 72 -5.01 -0.14 -11.01
CA VAL A 72 -5.25 -1.53 -11.45
C VAL A 72 -4.68 -1.83 -12.82
N LEU A 73 -4.69 -0.84 -13.71
CA LEU A 73 -4.12 -0.98 -15.05
C LEU A 73 -2.64 -1.35 -15.00
N LEU A 74 -1.92 -0.91 -13.97
CA LEU A 74 -0.53 -1.28 -13.73
C LEU A 74 -0.40 -2.77 -13.35
N GLY A 75 -1.40 -3.33 -12.68
CA GLY A 75 -1.45 -4.75 -12.33
C GLY A 75 -1.81 -5.67 -13.49
N LEU A 76 -2.43 -5.14 -14.57
CA LEU A 76 -2.80 -5.93 -15.75
C LEU A 76 -1.61 -6.23 -16.68
N LEU A 77 -0.51 -5.46 -16.58
CA LEU A 77 0.73 -5.82 -17.26
C LEU A 77 1.42 -6.90 -16.41
N PRO A 78 1.76 -8.08 -16.95
CA PRO A 78 2.19 -9.22 -16.12
C PRO A 78 3.46 -8.93 -15.32
N LEU A 79 4.55 -8.55 -16.01
CA LEU A 79 5.82 -8.23 -15.33
C LEU A 79 5.72 -6.99 -14.45
N TYR A 80 5.01 -5.96 -14.92
CA TYR A 80 4.85 -4.72 -14.17
C TYR A 80 3.95 -4.93 -12.93
N GLY A 81 2.94 -5.79 -13.05
CA GLY A 81 2.04 -6.19 -11.99
C GLY A 81 2.77 -6.95 -10.90
N TRP A 82 3.68 -7.87 -11.24
CA TRP A 82 4.54 -8.53 -10.25
C TRP A 82 5.46 -7.55 -9.52
N TYR A 83 6.04 -6.58 -10.26
CA TYR A 83 6.83 -5.52 -9.64
C TYR A 83 5.99 -4.68 -8.67
N VAL A 84 4.81 -4.21 -9.08
CA VAL A 84 3.91 -3.41 -8.24
C VAL A 84 3.41 -4.23 -7.05
N ALA A 85 3.06 -5.51 -7.23
CA ALA A 85 2.68 -6.42 -6.15
C ALA A 85 3.83 -6.60 -5.13
N SER A 86 5.08 -6.72 -5.59
CA SER A 86 6.26 -6.80 -4.73
C SER A 86 6.41 -5.54 -3.88
N VAL A 87 6.32 -4.37 -4.51
CA VAL A 87 6.38 -3.07 -3.83
C VAL A 87 5.24 -2.92 -2.83
N LEU A 88 4.00 -3.24 -3.21
CA LEU A 88 2.84 -3.16 -2.34
C LEU A 88 2.93 -4.13 -1.16
N SER A 89 3.45 -5.34 -1.38
CA SER A 89 3.64 -6.33 -0.32
C SER A 89 4.64 -5.83 0.73
N TRP A 90 5.75 -5.23 0.28
CA TRP A 90 6.71 -4.58 1.17
C TRP A 90 6.09 -3.41 1.94
N ARG A 91 5.27 -2.58 1.27
CA ARG A 91 4.56 -1.47 1.92
C ARG A 91 3.58 -1.98 2.98
N VAL A 92 2.78 -3.00 2.68
CA VAL A 92 1.83 -3.57 3.65
C VAL A 92 2.54 -4.16 4.87
N ALA A 93 3.71 -4.76 4.68
CA ALA A 93 4.51 -5.32 5.77
C ALA A 93 5.00 -4.25 6.77
N LEU A 94 5.16 -3.00 6.32
CA LEU A 94 5.58 -1.85 7.13
C LEU A 94 4.45 -1.25 7.99
N LEU A 95 3.18 -1.51 7.67
CA LEU A 95 2.07 -0.94 8.41
C LEU A 95 2.10 -1.35 9.91
N PRO A 96 1.82 -0.42 10.86
CA PRO A 96 1.25 0.92 10.65
C PRO A 96 2.29 2.05 10.45
N LEU A 97 3.59 1.75 10.49
CA LEU A 97 4.68 2.72 10.39
C LEU A 97 5.22 2.71 8.96
N ARG A 98 4.75 3.64 8.11
CA ARG A 98 5.20 3.72 6.71
C ARG A 98 6.40 4.66 6.57
N ASP A 99 7.33 4.32 5.68
CA ASP A 99 8.50 5.12 5.30
C ASP A 99 8.26 5.95 4.03
N TRP A 100 7.16 5.73 3.31
CA TRP A 100 6.76 6.55 2.16
C TRP A 100 5.82 7.70 2.55
N GLU A 101 5.86 8.77 1.75
CA GLU A 101 5.00 9.94 1.94
C GLU A 101 3.51 9.59 1.68
N PRO A 102 2.60 9.98 2.57
CA PRO A 102 1.17 9.92 2.34
C PRO A 102 0.79 10.75 1.13
N ARG A 103 -0.28 10.36 0.46
CA ARG A 103 -0.84 11.21 -0.59
C ARG A 103 -1.39 12.52 -0.04
N PRO A 104 -1.51 13.57 -0.89
CA PRO A 104 -2.13 14.83 -0.49
C PRO A 104 -3.54 14.67 0.13
N ASP A 105 -4.34 13.72 -0.38
CA ASP A 105 -5.67 13.38 0.15
C ASP A 105 -5.64 12.52 1.42
N GLU A 106 -4.48 11.98 1.79
CA GLU A 106 -4.25 11.20 3.01
C GLU A 106 -3.51 12.01 4.08
N LEU A 107 -2.92 13.16 3.73
CA LEU A 107 -2.13 14.00 4.64
C LEU A 107 -2.92 14.43 5.88
N TRP A 108 -4.24 14.66 5.76
CA TRP A 108 -5.08 15.01 6.91
C TRP A 108 -5.23 13.87 7.94
N ARG A 109 -4.99 12.61 7.53
CA ARG A 109 -4.96 11.41 8.40
C ARG A 109 -3.55 11.00 8.81
N ALA A 110 -2.53 11.54 8.15
CA ALA A 110 -1.16 11.15 8.38
C ALA A 110 -0.56 11.95 9.54
N ARG A 111 0.06 11.25 10.48
CA ARG A 111 0.86 11.90 11.52
C ARG A 111 2.34 11.70 11.19
N TRP A 112 3.06 12.79 11.00
CA TRP A 112 4.53 12.76 10.96
C TRP A 112 5.04 12.45 12.36
N LEU A 113 5.81 11.38 12.52
CA LEU A 113 6.35 11.00 13.82
C LEU A 113 7.66 11.75 14.08
N THR A 114 7.83 12.24 15.32
CA THR A 114 9.03 12.96 15.79
C THR A 114 9.71 12.16 16.92
N GLY A 115 10.95 12.47 17.28
CA GLY A 115 11.76 11.72 18.27
C GLY A 115 12.44 10.48 17.67
N ASP A 116 12.47 9.36 18.40
CA ASP A 116 13.12 8.10 18.00
C ASP A 116 12.54 7.45 16.73
N ARG A 117 11.43 7.98 16.20
CA ARG A 117 10.74 7.49 14.99
C ARG A 117 10.69 8.54 13.87
N ILE A 118 11.59 9.52 13.91
CA ILE A 118 11.77 10.50 12.82
C ILE A 118 11.95 9.77 11.48
N GLY A 119 11.22 10.22 10.46
CA GLY A 119 11.24 9.63 9.11
C GLY A 119 10.07 8.70 8.81
N TYR A 120 9.29 8.27 9.81
CA TYR A 120 8.10 7.44 9.60
C TYR A 120 6.81 8.27 9.66
N TRP A 121 5.90 7.97 8.74
CA TRP A 121 4.51 8.40 8.83
C TRP A 121 3.66 7.33 9.50
N ARG A 122 2.72 7.75 10.34
CA ARG A 122 1.67 6.88 10.87
C ARG A 122 0.40 7.05 10.05
N ALA A 123 -0.18 5.93 9.62
CA ALA A 123 -1.53 5.90 9.08
C ALA A 123 -2.50 5.53 10.21
N ASP A 124 -3.27 6.49 10.71
CA ASP A 124 -4.33 6.17 11.67
C ASP A 124 -5.53 5.55 10.92
N PRO A 125 -6.13 4.47 11.43
CA PRO A 125 -7.34 3.90 10.84
C PRO A 125 -8.47 4.92 10.91
N LEU A 126 -9.31 4.99 9.86
CA LEU A 126 -10.53 5.80 9.89
C LEU A 126 -11.38 5.37 11.09
N PRO A 127 -11.87 6.31 11.92
CA PRO A 127 -13.08 6.05 12.69
C PRO A 127 -14.16 5.63 11.71
N VAL A 128 -14.83 4.51 11.98
CA VAL A 128 -15.87 3.92 11.11
C VAL A 128 -16.99 4.93 10.79
N ASP A 129 -17.11 6.00 11.58
CA ASP A 129 -18.19 6.98 11.51
C ASP A 129 -17.79 8.35 10.92
N ALA A 130 -16.53 8.57 10.54
CA ALA A 130 -16.05 9.87 10.07
C ALA A 130 -16.02 9.96 8.53
N ALA A 131 -17.20 10.13 7.92
CA ALA A 131 -17.29 10.61 6.54
C ALA A 131 -16.64 12.01 6.46
N PRO A 132 -15.66 12.26 5.57
CA PRO A 132 -15.00 13.55 5.51
C PRO A 132 -15.92 14.59 4.86
N GLY A 133 -16.40 15.54 5.67
CA GLY A 133 -17.01 16.77 5.15
C GLY A 133 -15.98 17.57 4.33
N PRO A 134 -16.42 18.33 3.31
CA PRO A 134 -15.55 18.98 2.30
C PRO A 134 -14.60 20.07 2.82
N ALA A 135 -14.53 20.31 4.13
CA ALA A 135 -13.84 21.46 4.73
C ALA A 135 -12.34 21.23 5.08
N ALA A 136 -11.83 19.99 5.04
CA ALA A 136 -10.47 19.67 5.49
C ALA A 136 -9.49 19.46 4.33
N ARG A 137 -9.28 20.48 3.49
CA ARG A 137 -8.12 20.52 2.57
C ARG A 137 -7.00 21.34 3.22
N PRO A 138 -5.98 20.72 3.86
CA PRO A 138 -4.76 21.44 4.17
C PRO A 138 -4.02 21.75 2.86
N ARG A 139 -3.84 23.05 2.59
CA ARG A 139 -2.99 23.56 1.50
C ARG A 139 -1.54 23.16 1.78
N SER A 140 -0.92 22.40 0.88
CA SER A 140 0.52 22.14 0.88
C SER A 140 1.26 23.43 0.53
N GLY A 141 1.48 24.29 1.55
CA GLY A 141 2.35 25.45 1.45
C GLY A 141 3.75 25.08 1.93
N SER A 142 4.64 24.81 0.98
CA SER A 142 6.08 24.94 1.21
C SER A 142 6.37 26.40 1.60
N ALA A 143 6.61 26.68 2.88
CA ALA A 143 7.19 27.96 3.29
C ALA A 143 8.13 27.75 4.48
N ARG A 144 9.42 27.96 4.21
CA ARG A 144 10.44 28.25 5.22
C ARG A 144 9.94 29.38 6.13
N ALA A 145 9.96 29.17 7.44
CA ALA A 145 10.00 30.25 8.42
C ALA A 145 10.81 29.82 9.64
N ALA A 146 12.10 29.54 9.41
CA ALA A 146 13.11 29.78 10.42
C ALA A 146 13.34 31.30 10.48
N GLY A 147 13.11 31.92 11.64
CA GLY A 147 13.27 33.36 11.80
C GLY A 147 12.95 33.86 13.21
N ARG A 148 13.92 33.69 14.12
CA ARG A 148 14.25 34.55 15.28
C ARG A 148 13.10 35.26 16.03
N ARG A 149 12.84 34.82 17.27
CA ARG A 149 12.43 35.72 18.36
C ARG A 149 13.68 36.10 19.17
N THR A 150 14.15 37.32 19.00
CA THR A 150 15.00 38.00 19.98
C THR A 150 14.12 39.05 20.67
N ARG A 151 13.98 38.94 21.99
CA ARG A 151 13.72 40.07 22.88
C ARG A 151 15.00 40.32 23.64
#